data_AF-A2DSQ5-F1
#
_entry.id   AF-A2DSQ5-F1
#
_cell.length_a   1.000
_cell.length_b   1.000
_cell.length_c   1.000
_cell.angle_alpha   90.00
_cell.angle_beta   90.00
_cell.angle_gamma   90.00
#
_symmetry.space_group_name_H-M   'P 1'
#
loop_
_entity.id
_entity.type
_entity.pdbx_description
1 polymer ?
#
loop_
_entity_poly.entity_id
_entity_poly.type
_entity_poly.pdbx_seq_one_letter_code
_entity_poly.pdbx_strand_id
1 'polypeptide(L)'
;MINAEKERGTFDMFKYCEFYCEQDVNVLRVGFGAFRSVCLQEPINMDIYNITTVPSLANKFLNREVFYPNGNLYEISGSVKEYIMGAIYGGCCMTKNNKRYVVKDKLNDFDACSLYPSAMNRLFTIEGKPEIINECLIDDKIYDDNNPHPLLVRAFDEDQTEPTKDKDLSYFVVDIEITNVGKSRDFPLIVLRDENGLNRNVNETGFMRVDMIALQDLVKYQNISYKILGGLIWKGNRDHRIRNTIRKIYDLRRVYKKAEIRWKKY
;
A
#
# COMPACT_ATOMS: atom_id res chain seq x y z
N MET A 1 -12.44 39.22 -14.96
CA MET A 1 -11.20 40.02 -14.79
C MET A 1 -11.43 41.00 -13.65
N ILE A 2 -10.52 41.08 -12.67
CA ILE A 2 -10.60 42.08 -11.60
C ILE A 2 -10.33 43.44 -12.21
N ASN A 3 -11.25 44.39 -12.04
CA ASN A 3 -11.00 45.78 -12.41
C ASN A 3 -10.30 46.50 -11.25
N ALA A 4 -9.06 46.12 -10.97
CA ALA A 4 -8.21 46.73 -9.93
C ALA A 4 -7.33 47.84 -10.49
N GLU A 5 -7.35 48.11 -11.80
CA GLU A 5 -6.52 49.14 -12.41
C GLU A 5 -6.98 50.52 -11.95
N LYS A 6 -6.04 51.37 -11.51
CA LYS A 6 -6.33 52.76 -11.11
C LYS A 6 -5.93 53.72 -12.23
N GLU A 7 -4.63 53.96 -12.36
CA GLU A 7 -4.01 54.74 -13.42
C GLU A 7 -3.02 53.85 -14.19
N ARG A 8 -2.58 54.29 -15.37
CA ARG A 8 -1.77 53.49 -16.32
C ARG A 8 -0.56 52.82 -15.63
N GLY A 9 -0.61 51.49 -15.49
CA GLY A 9 0.46 50.69 -14.87
C GLY A 9 0.41 50.57 -13.35
N THR A 10 -0.67 51.01 -12.69
CA THR A 10 -0.87 50.89 -11.23
C THR A 10 -2.19 50.19 -10.91
N PHE A 11 -2.24 49.45 -9.80
CA PHE A 11 -3.46 48.75 -9.36
C PHE A 11 -3.76 48.96 -7.88
N ASP A 12 -5.02 48.76 -7.51
CA ASP A 12 -5.51 48.78 -6.14
C ASP A 12 -5.18 47.48 -5.42
N MET A 13 -4.14 47.52 -4.59
CA MET A 13 -3.71 46.37 -3.80
C MET A 13 -4.81 45.83 -2.88
N PHE A 14 -5.63 46.70 -2.27
CA PHE A 14 -6.66 46.25 -1.35
C PHE A 14 -7.80 45.55 -2.09
N LYS A 15 -8.26 46.10 -3.21
CA LYS A 15 -9.28 45.43 -4.05
C LYS A 15 -8.76 44.13 -4.66
N TYR A 16 -7.48 44.09 -5.01
CA TYR A 16 -6.83 42.86 -5.46
C TYR A 16 -6.85 41.81 -4.35
N CYS A 17 -6.37 42.14 -3.14
CA CYS A 17 -6.36 41.22 -2.01
C CYS A 17 -7.76 40.75 -1.62
N GLU A 18 -8.74 41.66 -1.54
CA GLU A 18 -10.14 41.34 -1.24
C GLU A 18 -10.69 40.31 -2.23
N PHE A 19 -10.51 40.54 -3.53
CA PHE A 19 -10.96 39.61 -4.55
C PHE A 19 -10.35 38.21 -4.39
N TYR A 20 -9.03 38.10 -4.17
CA TYR A 20 -8.40 36.77 -4.05
C TYR A 20 -8.80 36.05 -2.76
N CYS A 21 -8.97 36.78 -1.65
CA CYS A 21 -9.54 36.22 -0.42
C CYS A 21 -10.95 35.64 -0.66
N GLU A 22 -11.79 36.36 -1.41
CA GLU A 22 -13.11 35.84 -1.81
C GLU A 22 -12.99 34.63 -2.74
N GLN A 23 -12.07 34.64 -3.70
CA GLN A 23 -11.86 33.52 -4.61
C GLN A 23 -11.37 32.26 -3.90
N ASP A 24 -10.47 32.37 -2.91
CA ASP A 24 -9.97 31.22 -2.17
C ASP A 24 -11.11 30.47 -1.45
N VAL A 25 -11.97 31.21 -0.76
CA VAL A 25 -13.15 30.66 -0.08
C VAL A 25 -14.17 30.14 -1.09
N ASN A 26 -14.35 30.84 -2.22
CA ASN A 26 -15.27 30.42 -3.27
C ASN A 26 -14.83 29.12 -3.95
N VAL A 27 -13.55 28.97 -4.29
CA VAL A 27 -12.97 27.75 -4.87
C VAL A 27 -13.11 26.59 -3.90
N LEU A 28 -12.82 26.81 -2.61
CA LEU A 28 -13.02 25.78 -1.58
C LEU A 28 -14.49 25.36 -1.50
N ARG A 29 -15.43 26.31 -1.45
CA ARG A 29 -16.88 26.05 -1.40
C ARG A 29 -17.35 25.24 -2.61
N VAL A 30 -16.95 25.64 -3.82
CA VAL A 30 -17.33 24.94 -5.06
C VAL A 30 -16.71 23.55 -5.12
N GLY A 31 -15.42 23.43 -4.82
CA GLY A 31 -14.71 22.15 -4.81
C GLY A 31 -15.26 21.18 -3.77
N PHE A 32 -15.52 21.66 -2.55
CA PHE A 32 -16.11 20.85 -1.48
C PHE A 32 -17.54 20.41 -1.83
N GLY A 33 -18.35 21.31 -2.39
CA GLY A 33 -19.70 20.98 -2.86
C GLY A 33 -19.69 19.89 -3.93
N ALA A 34 -18.82 20.01 -4.93
CA ALA A 34 -18.64 19.00 -5.97
C ALA A 34 -18.17 17.65 -5.39
N PHE A 35 -17.15 17.67 -4.51
CA PHE A 35 -16.65 16.46 -3.87
C PHE A 35 -17.74 15.77 -3.03
N ARG A 36 -18.50 16.53 -2.23
CA ARG A 36 -19.64 16.01 -1.47
C ARG A 36 -20.69 15.37 -2.38
N SER A 37 -21.05 16.01 -3.48
CA SER A 37 -22.00 15.45 -4.46
C SER A 37 -21.54 14.09 -5.01
N VAL A 38 -20.24 13.90 -5.23
CA VAL A 38 -19.69 12.59 -5.62
C VAL A 38 -19.76 11.59 -4.47
N CYS A 39 -19.38 11.98 -3.26
CA CYS A 39 -19.38 11.09 -2.10
C CYS A 39 -20.78 10.63 -1.68
N LEU A 40 -21.83 11.42 -1.93
CA LEU A 40 -23.21 11.03 -1.70
C LEU A 40 -23.75 10.00 -2.69
N GLN A 41 -23.03 9.74 -3.79
CA GLN A 41 -23.41 8.74 -4.79
C GLN A 41 -22.77 7.38 -4.52
N GLU A 42 -23.39 6.33 -5.06
CA GLU A 42 -22.77 5.00 -5.13
C GLU A 42 -21.46 5.04 -5.96
N PRO A 43 -20.42 4.28 -5.57
CA PRO A 43 -20.37 3.32 -4.46
C PRO A 43 -20.09 3.94 -3.07
N ILE A 44 -19.75 5.23 -2.97
CA ILE A 44 -19.27 5.82 -1.71
C ILE A 44 -20.42 5.95 -0.71
N ASN A 45 -21.52 6.62 -1.11
CA ASN A 45 -22.74 6.79 -0.32
C ASN A 45 -22.46 7.22 1.14
N MET A 46 -21.73 8.34 1.30
CA MET A 46 -21.38 8.92 2.60
C MET A 46 -21.40 10.45 2.53
N ASP A 47 -21.94 11.08 3.57
CA ASP A 47 -21.87 12.54 3.70
C ASP A 47 -20.56 12.96 4.39
N ILE A 48 -19.72 13.67 3.64
CA ILE A 48 -18.43 14.16 4.13
C ILE A 48 -18.55 15.26 5.18
N TYR A 49 -19.72 15.87 5.40
CA TYR A 49 -19.91 16.76 6.55
C TYR A 49 -19.74 16.05 7.89
N ASN A 50 -19.96 14.73 7.93
CA ASN A 50 -19.80 13.90 9.12
C ASN A 50 -18.42 13.22 9.18
N ILE A 51 -17.47 13.66 8.34
CA ILE A 51 -16.16 13.01 8.16
C ILE A 51 -15.06 14.06 8.00
N THR A 52 -14.16 14.12 8.97
CA THR A 52 -13.15 15.18 9.06
C THR A 52 -12.05 15.08 8.00
N THR A 53 -11.68 13.87 7.58
CA THR A 53 -10.51 13.67 6.69
C THR A 53 -10.78 12.60 5.63
N VAL A 54 -10.05 12.69 4.51
CA VAL A 54 -10.11 11.68 3.43
C VAL A 54 -9.69 10.29 3.91
N PRO A 55 -8.65 10.11 4.75
CA PRO A 55 -8.37 8.81 5.35
C PRO A 55 -9.52 8.26 6.19
N SER A 56 -10.20 9.09 6.97
CA SER A 56 -11.38 8.67 7.73
C SER A 56 -12.54 8.26 6.82
N LEU A 57 -12.74 8.94 5.68
CA LEU A 57 -13.71 8.54 4.66
C LEU A 57 -13.35 7.16 4.07
N ALA A 58 -12.11 6.97 3.66
CA ALA A 58 -11.63 5.71 3.11
C ALA A 58 -11.74 4.56 4.14
N ASN A 59 -11.38 4.82 5.40
CA ASN A 59 -11.48 3.84 6.48
C ASN A 59 -12.95 3.45 6.75
N LYS A 60 -13.86 4.44 6.87
CA LYS A 60 -15.30 4.17 7.04
C LYS A 60 -15.85 3.36 5.86
N PHE A 61 -15.46 3.71 4.63
CA PHE A 61 -15.86 3.01 3.42
C PHE A 61 -15.37 1.55 3.40
N LEU A 62 -14.07 1.31 3.64
CA LEU A 62 -13.52 -0.05 3.67
C LEU A 62 -14.06 -0.88 4.84
N ASN A 63 -14.28 -0.28 6.00
CA ASN A 63 -14.96 -0.93 7.12
C ASN A 63 -16.36 -1.43 6.72
N ARG A 64 -17.17 -0.56 6.08
CA ARG A 64 -18.52 -0.89 5.63
C ARG A 64 -18.53 -1.97 4.54
N GLU A 65 -17.67 -1.85 3.54
CA GLU A 65 -17.72 -2.68 2.32
C GLU A 65 -16.88 -3.96 2.38
N VAL A 66 -15.81 -3.97 3.18
CA VAL A 66 -14.80 -5.04 3.18
C VAL A 66 -14.74 -5.70 4.54
N PHE A 67 -14.42 -4.93 5.60
CA PHE A 67 -13.99 -5.53 6.85
C PHE A 67 -15.14 -6.05 7.72
N TYR A 68 -16.18 -5.24 7.95
CA TYR A 68 -17.32 -5.66 8.79
C TYR A 68 -18.17 -6.78 8.16
N PRO A 69 -18.43 -6.80 6.84
CA PRO A 69 -19.21 -7.88 6.24
C PRO A 69 -18.56 -9.26 6.36
N ASN A 70 -17.24 -9.35 6.55
CA ASN A 70 -16.55 -10.65 6.66
C ASN A 70 -16.95 -11.38 7.95
N GLY A 71 -17.06 -10.65 9.07
CA GLY A 71 -17.49 -11.19 10.37
C GLY A 71 -16.43 -12.02 11.12
N ASN A 72 -15.30 -12.36 10.49
CA ASN A 72 -14.22 -13.18 11.06
C ASN A 72 -12.84 -12.49 10.99
N LEU A 73 -12.83 -11.16 10.83
CA LEU A 73 -11.62 -10.34 10.93
C LEU A 73 -11.48 -9.78 12.35
N TYR A 74 -10.24 -9.64 12.80
CA TYR A 74 -9.91 -9.13 14.12
C TYR A 74 -9.02 -7.89 14.01
N GLU A 75 -9.34 -6.87 14.79
CA GLU A 75 -8.44 -5.73 14.99
C GLU A 75 -7.23 -6.17 15.83
N ILE A 76 -6.05 -5.70 15.45
CA ILE A 76 -4.78 -6.05 16.10
C ILE A 76 -4.22 -4.82 16.83
N SER A 77 -3.80 -5.00 18.08
CA SER A 77 -3.24 -3.94 18.92
C SER A 77 -2.05 -4.44 19.76
N GLY A 78 -1.37 -3.51 20.45
CA GLY A 78 -0.24 -3.81 21.33
C GLY A 78 0.95 -4.47 20.62
N SER A 79 1.62 -5.39 21.31
CA SER A 79 2.85 -6.04 20.85
C SER A 79 2.69 -6.82 19.56
N VAL A 80 1.50 -7.40 19.30
CA VAL A 80 1.22 -8.11 18.04
C VAL A 80 1.21 -7.13 16.86
N LYS A 81 0.58 -5.96 17.03
CA LYS A 81 0.60 -4.89 16.03
C LYS A 81 2.02 -4.39 15.79
N GLU A 82 2.77 -4.11 16.85
CA GLU A 82 4.16 -3.67 16.75
C GLU A 82 5.03 -4.70 16.03
N TYR A 83 4.80 -5.99 16.30
CA TYR A 83 5.48 -7.07 15.61
C TYR A 83 5.21 -7.02 14.10
N ILE A 84 3.93 -7.03 13.70
CA ILE A 84 3.51 -7.01 12.28
C ILE A 84 4.00 -5.75 11.56
N MET A 85 3.98 -4.59 12.23
CA MET A 85 4.50 -3.34 11.68
C MET A 85 5.98 -3.41 11.29
N GLY A 86 6.75 -4.30 11.90
CA GLY A 86 8.15 -4.54 11.51
C GLY A 86 8.31 -5.08 10.08
N ALA A 87 7.29 -5.76 9.52
CA ALA A 87 7.27 -6.23 8.14
C ALA A 87 6.81 -5.18 7.13
N ILE A 88 6.32 -4.02 7.60
CA ILE A 88 5.80 -2.97 6.73
C ILE A 88 6.96 -2.09 6.28
N TYR A 89 7.35 -2.26 5.02
CA TYR A 89 8.32 -1.41 4.34
C TYR A 89 7.59 -0.44 3.41
N GLY A 90 8.12 0.79 3.31
CA GLY A 90 7.60 1.81 2.40
C GLY A 90 7.91 1.52 0.93
N GLY A 91 7.51 2.45 0.05
CA GLY A 91 7.86 2.36 -1.37
C GLY A 91 9.38 2.39 -1.60
N CYS A 92 9.84 1.61 -2.59
CA CYS A 92 11.23 1.62 -3.02
C CYS A 92 11.52 2.92 -3.80
N CYS A 93 12.31 3.82 -3.21
CA CYS A 93 12.73 5.07 -3.82
C CYS A 93 14.24 5.03 -4.03
N MET A 94 14.67 4.56 -5.20
CA MET A 94 16.08 4.43 -5.52
C MET A 94 16.35 4.62 -7.01
N THR A 95 17.59 4.98 -7.30
CA THR A 95 18.18 4.83 -8.62
C THR A 95 18.89 3.48 -8.71
N LYS A 96 19.23 3.05 -9.93
CA LYS A 96 20.01 1.82 -10.17
C LYS A 96 21.22 1.75 -9.22
N ASN A 97 21.38 0.64 -8.49
CA ASN A 97 22.48 0.44 -7.54
C ASN A 97 22.65 1.55 -6.47
N ASN A 98 21.61 2.34 -6.15
CA ASN A 98 21.65 3.48 -5.23
C ASN A 98 22.72 4.54 -5.57
N LYS A 99 23.03 4.75 -6.85
CA LYS A 99 24.04 5.72 -7.30
C LYS A 99 23.42 6.93 -8.00
N ARG A 100 24.11 8.07 -7.96
CA ARG A 100 23.71 9.23 -8.78
C ARG A 100 24.12 8.99 -10.23
N TYR A 101 23.23 9.33 -11.16
CA TYR A 101 23.47 9.21 -12.59
C TYR A 101 23.31 10.56 -13.28
N VAL A 102 24.19 10.81 -14.24
CA VAL A 102 24.05 11.92 -15.20
C VAL A 102 23.85 11.28 -16.56
N VAL A 103 22.67 11.47 -17.13
CA VAL A 103 22.28 10.87 -18.43
C VAL A 103 22.01 12.00 -19.42
N LYS A 104 22.62 11.93 -20.61
CA LYS A 104 22.41 12.91 -21.70
C LYS A 104 21.41 12.41 -22.75
N ASP A 105 21.09 11.12 -22.72
CA ASP A 105 20.12 10.50 -23.62
C ASP A 105 18.68 10.85 -23.23
N LYS A 106 17.76 10.66 -24.18
CA LYS A 106 16.33 10.79 -23.91
C LYS A 106 15.86 9.64 -23.01
N LEU A 107 15.26 9.98 -21.88
CA LEU A 107 14.67 9.02 -20.94
C LEU A 107 13.18 8.87 -21.20
N ASN A 108 12.69 7.63 -21.05
CA ASN A 108 11.27 7.35 -20.94
C ASN A 108 10.94 7.13 -19.46
N ASP A 109 9.92 7.84 -18.98
CA ASP A 109 9.41 7.69 -17.62
C ASP A 109 8.17 6.81 -17.63
N PHE A 110 8.22 5.70 -16.89
CA PHE A 110 7.12 4.73 -16.80
C PHE A 110 6.52 4.80 -15.40
N ASP A 111 5.29 5.32 -15.31
CA ASP A 111 4.53 5.35 -14.07
C ASP A 111 3.41 4.30 -14.07
N ALA A 112 3.28 3.59 -12.96
CA ALA A 112 2.26 2.57 -12.79
C ALA A 112 0.90 3.24 -12.55
N CYS A 113 -0.08 2.93 -13.40
CA CYS A 113 -1.44 3.45 -13.25
C CYS A 113 -2.11 2.93 -11.97
N SER A 114 -2.10 3.74 -10.91
CA SER A 114 -2.73 3.43 -9.62
C SER A 114 -2.14 2.17 -8.95
N LEU A 115 -0.83 2.18 -8.72
CA LEU A 115 -0.06 1.07 -8.15
C LEU A 115 -0.74 0.39 -6.94
N TYR A 116 -1.03 1.13 -5.85
CA TYR A 116 -1.63 0.54 -4.65
C TYR A 116 -3.04 -0.03 -4.88
N PRO A 117 -3.97 0.68 -5.55
CA PRO A 117 -5.24 0.07 -5.95
C PRO A 117 -5.09 -1.20 -6.80
N SER A 118 -4.15 -1.24 -7.74
CA SER A 118 -3.88 -2.43 -8.55
C SER A 118 -3.34 -3.58 -7.70
N ALA A 119 -2.51 -3.30 -6.69
CA ALA A 119 -2.07 -4.29 -5.72
C ALA A 119 -3.25 -4.79 -4.86
N MET A 120 -4.07 -3.90 -4.31
CA MET A 120 -5.25 -4.26 -3.52
C MET A 120 -6.27 -5.10 -4.31
N ASN A 121 -6.33 -4.94 -5.64
CA ASN A 121 -7.13 -5.78 -6.54
C ASN A 121 -6.59 -7.21 -6.72
N ARG A 122 -5.40 -7.51 -6.18
CA ARG A 122 -4.79 -8.85 -6.11
C ARG A 122 -4.65 -9.37 -4.67
N LEU A 123 -4.68 -8.46 -3.69
CA LEU A 123 -4.59 -8.81 -2.27
C LEU A 123 -5.92 -9.36 -1.72
N PHE A 124 -5.89 -9.68 -0.43
CA PHE A 124 -6.94 -10.32 0.33
C PHE A 124 -6.89 -9.90 1.80
N THR A 125 -7.99 -10.10 2.54
CA THR A 125 -8.00 -10.05 4.00
C THR A 125 -7.88 -11.46 4.57
N ILE A 126 -7.34 -11.59 5.78
CA ILE A 126 -7.01 -12.87 6.41
C ILE A 126 -7.89 -13.05 7.64
N GLU A 127 -8.62 -14.16 7.70
CA GLU A 127 -9.51 -14.46 8.81
C GLU A 127 -8.78 -15.06 10.00
N GLY A 128 -9.39 -14.91 11.19
CA GLY A 128 -8.89 -15.48 12.43
C GLY A 128 -7.80 -14.64 13.10
N LYS A 129 -7.37 -15.12 14.25
CA LYS A 129 -6.31 -14.49 15.06
C LYS A 129 -4.96 -15.10 14.70
N PRO A 130 -3.86 -14.33 14.75
CA PRO A 130 -2.53 -14.90 14.61
C PRO A 130 -2.23 -15.88 15.74
N GLU A 131 -1.53 -16.95 15.38
CA GLU A 131 -0.89 -17.88 16.32
C GLU A 131 0.62 -17.70 16.25
N ILE A 132 1.31 -17.93 17.36
CA ILE A 132 2.78 -18.01 17.34
C ILE A 132 3.18 -19.27 16.57
N ILE A 133 4.21 -19.16 15.73
CA ILE A 133 4.76 -20.31 15.01
C ILE A 133 5.18 -21.42 15.99
N ASN A 134 4.94 -22.67 15.63
CA ASN A 134 5.37 -23.80 16.45
C ASN A 134 6.91 -23.89 16.45
N GLU A 135 7.49 -24.18 17.62
CA GLU A 135 8.94 -24.37 17.80
C GLU A 135 9.51 -25.42 16.84
N CYS A 136 8.75 -26.45 16.44
CA CYS A 136 9.22 -27.46 15.50
C CYS A 136 9.44 -26.93 14.06
N LEU A 137 8.95 -25.73 13.75
CA LEU A 137 9.17 -25.02 12.50
C LEU A 137 10.28 -23.96 12.61
N ILE A 138 10.95 -23.88 13.76
CA ILE A 138 12.12 -23.02 13.98
C ILE A 138 13.31 -23.95 14.14
N ASP A 139 14.23 -23.94 13.19
CA ASP A 139 15.46 -24.70 13.27
C ASP A 139 16.64 -23.96 12.64
N ASP A 140 17.84 -24.48 12.86
CA ASP A 140 19.08 -23.91 12.32
C ASP A 140 19.33 -24.27 10.84
N LYS A 141 18.36 -24.91 10.16
CA LYS A 141 18.53 -25.27 8.75
C LYS A 141 18.44 -24.04 7.87
N ILE A 142 19.16 -24.11 6.76
CA ILE A 142 19.13 -23.10 5.72
C ILE A 142 18.15 -23.57 4.64
N TYR A 143 17.23 -22.69 4.29
CA TYR A 143 16.20 -22.89 3.27
C TYR A 143 16.48 -21.98 2.08
N ASP A 144 16.03 -22.39 0.90
CA ASP A 144 16.15 -21.66 -0.36
C ASP A 144 15.05 -22.12 -1.35
N ASP A 145 15.17 -21.73 -2.62
CA ASP A 145 14.21 -22.09 -3.67
C ASP A 145 14.14 -23.61 -3.95
N ASN A 146 15.25 -24.33 -3.77
CA ASN A 146 15.31 -25.78 -4.02
C ASN A 146 14.91 -26.60 -2.77
N ASN A 147 15.10 -26.03 -1.58
CA ASN A 147 14.68 -26.61 -0.31
C ASN A 147 13.82 -25.58 0.46
N PRO A 148 12.55 -25.40 0.07
CA PRO A 148 11.70 -24.37 0.65
C PRO A 148 11.30 -24.71 2.09
N HIS A 149 11.20 -23.68 2.93
CA HIS A 149 10.71 -23.84 4.29
C HIS A 149 9.26 -24.37 4.32
N PRO A 150 8.87 -25.24 5.28
CA PRO A 150 7.50 -25.75 5.38
C PRO A 150 6.40 -24.67 5.43
N LEU A 151 6.71 -23.47 5.94
CA LEU A 151 5.79 -22.32 5.89
C LEU A 151 5.44 -21.92 4.45
N LEU A 152 6.41 -21.86 3.54
CA LEU A 152 6.18 -21.53 2.13
C LEU A 152 5.47 -22.68 1.41
N VAL A 153 5.83 -23.93 1.73
CA VAL A 153 5.17 -25.11 1.16
C VAL A 153 3.69 -25.13 1.53
N ARG A 154 3.36 -24.84 2.79
CA ARG A 154 1.99 -24.83 3.33
C ARG A 154 1.22 -23.54 3.08
N ALA A 155 1.89 -22.48 2.63
CA ALA A 155 1.25 -21.21 2.32
C ALA A 155 0.29 -21.35 1.14
N PHE A 156 -0.92 -20.82 1.30
CA PHE A 156 -1.94 -20.75 0.26
C PHE A 156 -1.39 -20.15 -1.03
N ASP A 157 -1.86 -20.69 -2.17
CA ASP A 157 -1.59 -20.14 -3.50
C ASP A 157 -2.25 -18.75 -3.69
N GLU A 158 -1.91 -18.03 -4.77
CA GLU A 158 -2.27 -16.60 -4.96
C GLU A 158 -3.78 -16.33 -4.84
N ASP A 159 -4.62 -17.23 -5.34
CA ASP A 159 -6.08 -17.09 -5.36
C ASP A 159 -6.84 -18.08 -4.45
N GLN A 160 -6.13 -18.85 -3.62
CA GLN A 160 -6.75 -19.78 -2.69
C GLN A 160 -7.46 -19.04 -1.55
N THR A 161 -8.71 -19.41 -1.25
CA THR A 161 -9.51 -18.79 -0.18
C THR A 161 -9.71 -19.66 1.04
N GLU A 162 -9.62 -20.98 0.90
CA GLU A 162 -9.88 -21.95 1.97
C GLU A 162 -8.70 -22.92 2.11
N PRO A 163 -8.43 -23.46 3.31
CA PRO A 163 -7.33 -24.37 3.53
C PRO A 163 -7.54 -25.69 2.81
N THR A 164 -6.46 -26.26 2.29
CA THR A 164 -6.42 -27.64 1.80
C THR A 164 -5.49 -28.47 2.68
N LYS A 165 -5.44 -29.78 2.43
CA LYS A 165 -4.58 -30.70 3.17
C LYS A 165 -3.10 -30.29 3.14
N ASP A 166 -2.63 -29.79 1.99
CA ASP A 166 -1.22 -29.46 1.77
C ASP A 166 -0.95 -27.94 1.92
N LYS A 167 -2.00 -27.12 1.86
CA LYS A 167 -1.95 -25.66 1.87
C LYS A 167 -2.89 -25.11 2.94
N ASP A 168 -2.47 -25.14 4.20
CA ASP A 168 -3.29 -24.80 5.36
C ASP A 168 -2.90 -23.48 6.04
N LEU A 169 -1.90 -22.75 5.52
CA LEU A 169 -1.48 -21.45 6.04
C LEU A 169 -1.93 -20.31 5.12
N SER A 170 -2.87 -19.50 5.58
CA SER A 170 -3.36 -18.38 4.77
C SER A 170 -2.43 -17.17 4.77
N TYR A 171 -1.66 -16.96 5.84
CA TYR A 171 -0.62 -15.93 5.85
C TYR A 171 0.38 -16.16 6.98
N PHE A 172 1.50 -15.45 6.92
CA PHE A 172 2.43 -15.37 8.04
C PHE A 172 3.25 -14.08 7.97
N VAL A 173 3.79 -13.71 9.13
CA VAL A 173 4.82 -12.68 9.30
C VAL A 173 5.92 -13.27 10.16
N VAL A 174 7.16 -13.29 9.67
CA VAL A 174 8.27 -13.99 10.30
C VAL A 174 9.54 -13.15 10.31
N ASP A 175 10.36 -13.36 11.32
CA ASP A 175 11.74 -12.91 11.35
C ASP A 175 12.62 -13.94 10.65
N ILE A 176 13.44 -13.46 9.72
CA ILE A 176 14.40 -14.25 8.97
C ILE A 176 15.82 -13.73 9.14
N GLU A 177 16.78 -14.64 9.07
CA GLU A 177 18.18 -14.32 8.80
C GLU A 177 18.47 -14.72 7.36
N ILE A 178 18.81 -13.74 6.51
CA ILE A 178 19.30 -14.01 5.16
C ILE A 178 20.77 -14.38 5.27
N THR A 179 21.11 -15.62 4.92
CA THR A 179 22.47 -16.17 5.03
C THR A 179 23.25 -16.07 3.72
N ASN A 180 22.56 -15.98 2.58
CA ASN A 180 23.18 -15.81 1.27
C ASN A 180 22.24 -15.07 0.30
N VAL A 181 22.80 -14.30 -0.63
CA VAL A 181 22.07 -13.60 -1.69
C VAL A 181 22.54 -14.14 -3.04
N GLY A 182 21.78 -15.06 -3.64
CA GLY A 182 22.18 -15.74 -4.87
C GLY A 182 22.12 -14.86 -6.13
N LYS A 183 21.34 -13.77 -6.11
CA LYS A 183 21.23 -12.85 -7.25
C LYS A 183 21.29 -11.38 -6.83
N SER A 184 22.34 -10.71 -7.30
CA SER A 184 22.46 -9.26 -7.21
C SER A 184 21.48 -8.58 -8.19
N ARG A 185 20.75 -7.59 -7.69
CA ARG A 185 19.79 -6.79 -8.46
C ARG A 185 20.20 -5.33 -8.45
N ASP A 186 19.99 -4.68 -9.59
CA ASP A 186 20.10 -3.21 -9.71
C ASP A 186 19.12 -2.48 -8.77
N PHE A 187 17.98 -3.11 -8.50
CA PHE A 187 16.93 -2.67 -7.58
C PHE A 187 16.64 -3.82 -6.59
N PRO A 188 17.36 -3.90 -5.46
CA PRO A 188 17.20 -4.98 -4.50
C PRO A 188 15.87 -4.92 -3.75
N LEU A 189 15.34 -6.09 -3.40
CA LEU A 189 14.14 -6.27 -2.58
C LEU A 189 14.48 -6.35 -1.09
N ILE A 190 15.69 -6.80 -0.73
CA ILE A 190 16.18 -6.82 0.65
C ILE A 190 16.25 -5.38 1.16
N VAL A 191 15.61 -5.13 2.30
CA VAL A 191 15.58 -3.84 2.98
C VAL A 191 16.17 -3.99 4.37
N LEU A 192 17.35 -3.41 4.58
CA LEU A 192 17.98 -3.32 5.90
C LEU A 192 17.82 -1.89 6.44
N ARG A 193 17.66 -1.75 7.75
CA ARG A 193 17.61 -0.43 8.40
C ARG A 193 19.01 0.00 8.79
N ASP A 194 19.37 1.24 8.50
CA ASP A 194 20.62 1.81 9.01
C ASP A 194 20.51 2.25 10.48
N GLU A 195 21.61 2.78 11.01
CA GLU A 195 21.71 3.31 12.38
C GLU A 195 20.71 4.44 12.69
N ASN A 196 20.21 5.13 11.66
CA ASN A 196 19.21 6.19 11.77
C ASN A 196 17.78 5.67 11.57
N GLY A 197 17.60 4.36 11.38
CA GLY A 197 16.31 3.71 11.14
C GLY A 197 15.79 3.90 9.70
N LEU A 198 16.61 4.39 8.78
CA LEU A 198 16.24 4.56 7.37
C LEU A 198 16.39 3.24 6.62
N ASN A 199 15.41 2.96 5.74
CA ASN A 199 15.42 1.79 4.89
C ASN A 199 16.49 1.92 3.79
N ARG A 200 17.30 0.87 3.62
CA ARG A 200 18.29 0.73 2.54
C ARG A 200 18.02 -0.54 1.75
N ASN A 201 17.72 -0.38 0.47
CA ASN A 201 17.60 -1.48 -0.48
C ASN A 201 19.00 -1.98 -0.88
N VAL A 202 19.37 -3.20 -0.49
CA VAL A 202 20.75 -3.72 -0.60
C VAL A 202 20.81 -5.15 -1.15
N ASN A 203 21.97 -5.59 -1.63
CA ASN A 203 22.22 -6.99 -2.00
C ASN A 203 23.08 -7.69 -0.94
N GLU A 204 22.71 -7.51 0.34
CA GLU A 204 23.50 -7.92 1.50
C GLU A 204 22.72 -8.91 2.35
N THR A 205 23.44 -9.75 3.09
CA THR A 205 22.86 -10.62 4.12
C THR A 205 22.44 -9.80 5.34
N GLY A 206 21.54 -10.34 6.16
CA GLY A 206 21.07 -9.64 7.35
C GLY A 206 19.73 -10.13 7.86
N PHE A 207 19.26 -9.47 8.92
CA PHE A 207 17.98 -9.78 9.56
C PHE A 207 16.86 -8.94 8.97
N MET A 208 15.74 -9.58 8.67
CA MET A 208 14.54 -8.91 8.20
C MET A 208 13.31 -9.51 8.85
N ARG A 209 12.29 -8.68 9.07
CA ARG A 209 10.94 -9.17 9.31
C ARG A 209 10.19 -9.10 8.00
N VAL A 210 9.67 -10.22 7.53
CA VAL A 210 9.00 -10.30 6.24
C VAL A 210 7.62 -10.90 6.41
N ASP A 211 6.69 -10.45 5.59
CA ASP A 211 5.45 -11.18 5.40
C ASP A 211 5.63 -12.28 4.35
N MET A 212 4.58 -13.08 4.20
CA MET A 212 4.55 -14.19 3.25
C MET A 212 4.92 -13.77 1.82
N ILE A 213 4.38 -12.65 1.33
CA ILE A 213 4.58 -12.18 -0.05
C ILE A 213 6.04 -11.72 -0.23
N ALA A 214 6.55 -10.94 0.73
CA ALA A 214 7.94 -10.48 0.70
C ALA A 214 8.93 -11.66 0.72
N LEU A 215 8.68 -12.69 1.54
CA LEU A 215 9.54 -13.88 1.55
C LEU A 215 9.51 -14.63 0.20
N GLN A 216 8.32 -14.82 -0.38
CA GLN A 216 8.16 -15.43 -1.71
C GLN A 216 8.95 -14.66 -2.78
N ASP A 217 8.85 -13.33 -2.78
CA ASP A 217 9.52 -12.47 -3.75
C ASP A 217 11.05 -12.47 -3.55
N LEU A 218 11.53 -12.47 -2.30
CA LEU A 218 12.96 -12.55 -2.00
C LEU A 218 13.57 -13.86 -2.50
N VAL A 219 12.92 -15.00 -2.23
CA VAL A 219 13.36 -16.32 -2.70
C VAL A 219 13.35 -16.35 -4.23
N LYS A 220 12.21 -15.99 -4.85
CA LYS A 220 12.05 -16.07 -6.31
C LYS A 220 12.95 -15.12 -7.09
N TYR A 221 13.06 -13.86 -6.65
CA TYR A 221 13.70 -12.82 -7.46
C TYR A 221 15.12 -12.50 -7.02
N GLN A 222 15.51 -12.70 -5.77
CA GLN A 222 16.89 -12.53 -5.31
C GLN A 222 17.61 -13.83 -4.96
N ASN A 223 16.93 -14.98 -5.06
CA ASN A 223 17.50 -16.30 -4.80
C ASN A 223 18.23 -16.33 -3.45
N ILE A 224 17.55 -15.86 -2.41
CA ILE A 224 18.12 -15.82 -1.07
C ILE A 224 18.16 -17.22 -0.47
N SER A 225 19.16 -17.47 0.37
CA SER A 225 19.13 -18.55 1.36
C SER A 225 18.91 -17.93 2.73
N TYR A 226 18.12 -18.58 3.56
CA TYR A 226 17.65 -17.97 4.82
C TYR A 226 17.34 -18.99 5.92
N LYS A 227 17.27 -18.51 7.15
CA LYS A 227 16.76 -19.21 8.33
C LYS A 227 15.49 -18.53 8.84
N ILE A 228 14.61 -19.29 9.48
CA ILE A 228 13.42 -18.77 10.17
C ILE A 228 13.74 -18.69 11.66
N LEU A 229 13.52 -17.51 12.25
CA LEU A 229 13.84 -17.24 13.66
C LEU A 229 12.60 -17.28 14.56
N GLY A 230 11.42 -17.09 13.97
CA GLY A 230 10.15 -17.04 14.69
C GLY A 230 9.12 -16.20 13.95
N GLY A 231 7.89 -16.16 14.46
CA GLY A 231 6.86 -15.27 13.92
C GLY A 231 5.44 -15.67 14.23
N LEU A 232 4.53 -15.10 13.46
CA LEU A 232 3.08 -15.25 13.57
C LEU A 232 2.53 -15.89 12.29
N ILE A 233 1.58 -16.79 12.46
CA ILE A 233 0.90 -17.50 11.36
C ILE A 233 -0.62 -17.35 11.47
N TRP A 234 -1.29 -17.42 10.32
CA TRP A 234 -2.74 -17.48 10.20
C TRP A 234 -3.15 -18.73 9.43
N LYS A 235 -4.21 -19.38 9.91
CA LYS A 235 -4.80 -20.61 9.33
C LYS A 235 -6.25 -20.44 8.88
N GLY A 236 -6.85 -19.27 9.12
CA GLY A 236 -8.21 -18.96 8.69
C GLY A 236 -8.31 -18.79 7.17
N ASN A 237 -9.51 -18.56 6.66
CA ASN A 237 -9.74 -18.32 5.24
C ASN A 237 -9.16 -16.97 4.78
N ARG A 238 -9.09 -16.78 3.46
CA ARG A 238 -8.86 -15.48 2.84
C ARG A 238 -10.14 -14.97 2.21
N ASP A 239 -10.33 -13.66 2.27
CA ASP A 239 -11.48 -12.98 1.67
C ASP A 239 -11.02 -11.96 0.61
N HIS A 240 -11.60 -12.07 -0.58
CA HIS A 240 -11.24 -11.32 -1.78
C HIS A 240 -12.16 -10.10 -2.03
N ARG A 241 -13.11 -9.79 -1.15
CA ARG A 241 -14.05 -8.66 -1.33
C ARG A 241 -13.36 -7.32 -1.59
N ILE A 242 -12.20 -7.10 -0.96
CA ILE A 242 -11.38 -5.90 -1.20
C ILE A 242 -11.10 -5.67 -2.69
N ARG A 243 -10.90 -6.74 -3.46
CA ARG A 243 -10.61 -6.65 -4.90
C ARG A 243 -11.77 -6.01 -5.67
N ASN A 244 -12.99 -6.46 -5.38
CA ASN A 244 -14.21 -5.93 -6.00
C ASN A 244 -14.48 -4.48 -5.55
N THR A 245 -14.31 -4.19 -4.26
CA THR A 245 -14.52 -2.84 -3.70
C THR A 245 -13.57 -1.82 -4.31
N ILE A 246 -12.28 -2.15 -4.43
CA ILE A 246 -11.29 -1.25 -5.05
C ILE A 246 -11.55 -1.07 -6.55
N ARG A 247 -12.02 -2.11 -7.25
CA ARG A 247 -12.42 -2.00 -8.66
C ARG A 247 -13.55 -1.00 -8.87
N LYS A 248 -14.59 -1.02 -8.02
CA LYS A 248 -15.69 -0.04 -8.07
C LYS A 248 -15.18 1.40 -7.93
N ILE A 249 -14.28 1.66 -6.99
CA ILE A 249 -13.68 2.99 -6.78
C ILE A 249 -12.79 3.40 -7.97
N TYR A 250 -12.03 2.46 -8.52
CA TYR A 250 -11.20 2.70 -9.69
C TYR A 250 -12.02 3.08 -10.93
N ASP A 251 -13.13 2.38 -11.18
CA ASP A 251 -14.03 2.67 -12.30
C ASP A 251 -14.75 4.00 -12.11
N LEU A 252 -15.18 4.34 -10.89
CA LEU A 252 -15.71 5.66 -10.56
C LEU A 252 -14.69 6.76 -10.92
N ARG A 253 -13.42 6.61 -10.50
CA ARG A 253 -12.34 7.54 -10.86
C ARG A 253 -12.20 7.68 -12.37
N ARG A 254 -12.32 6.59 -13.15
CA ARG A 254 -12.24 6.64 -14.61
C ARG A 254 -13.38 7.45 -15.24
N VAL A 255 -14.60 7.33 -14.71
CA VAL A 255 -15.75 8.12 -15.16
C VAL A 255 -15.46 9.61 -14.94
N TYR A 256 -15.07 10.00 -13.73
CA TYR A 256 -14.79 11.41 -13.40
C TYR A 256 -13.55 11.97 -14.12
N LYS A 257 -12.54 11.13 -14.42
CA LYS A 257 -11.38 11.54 -15.23
C LYS A 257 -11.74 11.80 -16.70
N LYS A 258 -12.74 11.09 -17.23
CA LYS A 258 -13.24 11.27 -18.60
C LYS A 258 -14.26 12.40 -18.72
N ALA A 259 -14.98 12.72 -17.66
CA ALA A 259 -15.88 13.85 -17.63
C ALA A 259 -15.07 15.12 -17.89
N GLU A 260 -15.17 15.69 -19.10
CA GLU A 260 -14.62 17.01 -19.39
C GLU A 260 -15.24 17.98 -18.39
N ILE A 261 -14.43 18.51 -17.48
CA ILE A 261 -14.82 19.67 -16.69
C ILE A 261 -14.84 20.85 -17.67
N ARG A 262 -15.97 21.04 -18.34
CA ARG A 262 -16.27 22.28 -19.05
C ARG A 262 -16.44 23.34 -17.98
N TRP A 263 -15.33 23.98 -17.62
CA TRP A 263 -15.37 25.25 -16.91
C TRP A 263 -16.20 26.19 -17.78
N LYS A 264 -17.43 26.49 -17.36
CA LYS A 264 -18.13 27.66 -17.88
C LYS A 264 -17.20 28.83 -17.56
N LYS A 265 -16.57 29.40 -18.61
CA LYS A 265 -15.85 30.66 -18.48
C LYS A 265 -16.87 31.66 -17.91
N TYR A 266 -16.67 32.06 -16.66
CA TYR A 266 -17.31 33.21 -16.07
C TYR A 266 -16.59 34.47 -16.53
#